data_AF-A0A662CF44-F1
#
_entry.id   AF-A0A662CF44-F1
#
_cell.length_a   1.000
_cell.length_b   1.000
_cell.length_c   1.000
_cell.angle_alpha   90.00
_cell.angle_beta   90.00
_cell.angle_gamma   90.00
#
_symmetry.space_group_name_H-M   'P 1'
#
loop_
_entity.id
_entity.type
_entity.pdbx_description
1 polymer ?
#
loop_
_entity_poly.entity_id
_entity_poly.type
_entity_poly.pdbx_seq_one_letter_code
_entity_poly.pdbx_strand_id
1 'polypeptide(L)'
;MQVWNGNVEERLKGNGERIIYVFWHNRLLPLITYYRRAYVPRFPGDRVDVLVSKSKAGELMSRILHRFRFGTVRGSSSRGGREAMLEMARRLRSGKD
;
A
#
# COMPACT_ATOMS: atom_id res chain seq x y z
N MET A 1 -18.59 4.06 -0.42
CA MET A 1 -17.90 2.83 -0.90
C MET A 1 -17.97 1.83 0.22
N GLN A 2 -18.52 0.64 -0.03
CA GLN A 2 -18.68 -0.37 1.01
C GLN A 2 -17.35 -1.07 1.27
N VAL A 3 -16.92 -1.14 2.53
CA VAL A 3 -15.75 -1.92 2.96
C VAL A 3 -16.27 -3.10 3.75
N TRP A 4 -15.98 -4.30 3.26
CA TRP A 4 -16.35 -5.54 3.92
C TRP A 4 -15.29 -5.86 4.96
N ASN A 5 -15.71 -6.37 6.13
CA ASN A 5 -14.82 -6.68 7.25
C ASN A 5 -13.98 -5.48 7.77
N GLY A 6 -14.48 -4.24 7.63
CA GLY A 6 -13.78 -3.04 8.12
C GLY A 6 -13.48 -3.06 9.62
N ASN A 7 -14.30 -3.76 10.41
CA ASN A 7 -14.07 -4.00 11.83
C ASN A 7 -12.78 -4.80 12.11
N VAL A 8 -12.33 -5.65 11.19
CA VAL A 8 -11.07 -6.38 11.31
C VAL A 8 -9.90 -5.42 11.13
N GLU A 9 -9.96 -4.54 10.12
CA GLU A 9 -8.95 -3.50 9.91
C GLU A 9 -8.84 -2.60 11.15
N GLU A 10 -9.99 -2.12 11.67
CA GLU A 10 -10.04 -1.26 12.86
C GLU A 10 -9.47 -1.96 14.11
N ARG A 11 -9.79 -3.25 14.32
CA ARG A 11 -9.24 -4.03 15.43
C ARG A 11 -7.72 -4.21 15.34
N LEU A 12 -7.21 -4.62 14.17
CA LEU A 12 -5.77 -4.79 13.96
C LEU A 12 -5.01 -3.46 14.15
N LYS A 13 -5.55 -2.37 13.59
CA LYS A 13 -4.98 -1.03 13.76
C LYS A 13 -5.04 -0.53 15.20
N GLY A 14 -6.14 -0.81 15.91
CA GLY A 14 -6.28 -0.49 17.33
C GLY A 14 -5.25 -1.19 18.22
N ASN A 15 -4.78 -2.38 17.81
CA ASN A 15 -3.68 -3.10 18.46
C ASN A 15 -2.29 -2.58 18.06
N GLY A 16 -2.20 -1.57 17.19
CA GLY A 16 -0.93 -1.07 16.64
C GLY A 16 -0.32 -1.96 15.55
N GLU A 17 -1.07 -2.94 15.03
CA GLU A 17 -0.60 -3.85 13.98
C GLU A 17 -0.60 -3.17 12.59
N ARG A 18 0.22 -3.67 11.67
CA ARG A 18 0.29 -3.21 10.27
C ARG A 18 -0.28 -4.25 9.33
N ILE A 19 -0.91 -3.76 8.26
CA ILE A 19 -1.73 -4.59 7.38
C ILE A 19 -1.10 -4.63 5.99
N ILE A 20 -0.89 -5.83 5.45
CA ILE A 20 -0.53 -6.00 4.04
C ILE A 20 -1.81 -6.18 3.23
N TYR A 21 -2.07 -5.22 2.35
CA TYR A 21 -3.19 -5.30 1.42
C TYR A 21 -2.80 -6.01 0.12
N VAL A 22 -3.70 -6.85 -0.38
CA VAL A 22 -3.51 -7.57 -1.65
C VAL A 22 -4.67 -7.25 -2.58
N PHE A 23 -4.36 -6.93 -3.83
CA PHE A 23 -5.36 -6.60 -4.85
C PHE A 23 -4.92 -7.07 -6.23
N TRP A 24 -5.89 -7.26 -7.12
CA TRP A 24 -5.63 -7.65 -8.51
C TRP A 24 -5.08 -6.47 -9.33
N HIS A 25 -4.20 -6.77 -10.29
CA HIS A 25 -3.48 -5.78 -11.09
C HIS A 25 -4.39 -4.71 -11.77
N ASN A 26 -5.63 -5.06 -12.12
CA ASN A 26 -6.59 -4.16 -12.74
C ASN A 26 -7.40 -3.30 -11.75
N ARG A 27 -7.05 -3.30 -10.45
CA ARG A 27 -7.81 -2.61 -9.38
C ARG A 27 -7.07 -1.45 -8.73
N LEU A 28 -6.14 -0.83 -9.46
CA LEU A 28 -5.41 0.32 -8.94
C LEU A 28 -6.29 1.56 -8.70
N LEU A 29 -7.20 1.90 -9.61
CA LEU A 29 -8.11 3.04 -9.39
C LEU A 29 -9.02 2.82 -8.16
N PRO A 30 -9.59 1.61 -7.97
CA PRO A 30 -10.21 1.22 -6.70
C PRO A 30 -9.29 1.40 -5.48
N LEU A 31 -8.01 1.01 -5.55
CA LEU A 31 -7.07 1.23 -4.45
C LEU A 31 -6.93 2.71 -4.08
N ILE A 32 -6.74 3.59 -5.06
CA ILE A 32 -6.62 5.04 -4.83
C ILE A 32 -7.93 5.59 -4.23
N THR A 33 -9.07 5.11 -4.73
CA THR A 33 -10.40 5.51 -4.25
C THR A 33 -10.63 5.05 -2.80
N TYR A 34 -10.28 3.79 -2.49
CA TYR A 34 -10.30 3.23 -1.14
C TYR A 34 -9.43 4.05 -0.20
N TYR A 35 -8.17 4.28 -0.58
CA TYR A 35 -7.23 4.99 0.27
C TYR A 35 -7.76 6.37 0.67
N ARG A 36 -8.27 7.14 -0.31
CA ARG A 36 -8.78 8.49 -0.06
C ARG A 36 -10.09 8.54 0.70
N ARG A 37 -11.05 7.65 0.39
CA ARG A 37 -12.42 7.74 0.90
C ARG A 37 -12.70 6.87 2.13
N ALA A 38 -11.83 5.90 2.41
CA ALA A 38 -12.04 4.89 3.43
C ALA A 38 -10.85 4.77 4.39
N TYR A 39 -9.62 4.65 3.88
CA TYR A 39 -8.44 4.46 4.73
C TYR A 39 -8.06 5.73 5.50
N VAL A 40 -7.81 6.84 4.79
CA VAL A 40 -7.34 8.10 5.41
C VAL A 40 -8.29 8.65 6.48
N PRO A 41 -9.64 8.62 6.31
CA PRO A 41 -10.55 9.04 7.37
C PRO A 41 -10.52 8.16 8.62
N ARG A 42 -10.26 6.85 8.49
CA ARG A 42 -10.23 5.90 9.62
C ARG A 42 -8.89 5.90 10.35
N PHE A 43 -7.80 6.05 9.61
CA PHE A 43 -6.44 5.95 10.13
C PHE A 43 -5.65 7.24 9.80
N PRO A 44 -6.05 8.39 10.36
CA PRO A 44 -5.40 9.65 10.08
C PRO A 44 -3.95 9.62 10.57
N GLY A 45 -3.01 9.94 9.68
CA GLY A 45 -1.58 9.94 9.98
C GLY A 45 -0.84 8.73 9.43
N ASP A 46 -1.51 7.59 9.28
CA ASP A 46 -0.90 6.40 8.69
C ASP A 46 -0.55 6.62 7.20
N ARG A 47 0.38 5.80 6.71
CA ARG A 47 0.88 5.84 5.33
C ARG A 47 0.90 4.43 4.76
N VAL A 48 0.61 4.34 3.46
CA VAL A 48 0.60 3.09 2.70
C VAL A 48 1.67 3.17 1.63
N ASP A 49 2.51 2.14 1.54
CA ASP A 49 3.54 1.97 0.52
C ASP A 49 3.15 0.83 -0.44
N VAL A 50 3.19 1.08 -1.75
CA VAL A 50 2.77 0.09 -2.76
C VAL A 50 3.99 -0.57 -3.41
N LEU A 51 3.99 -1.90 -3.52
CA LEU A 51 4.99 -2.62 -4.30
C LEU A 51 4.78 -2.38 -5.80
N VAL A 52 5.80 -1.85 -6.48
CA VAL A 52 5.74 -1.53 -7.92
C VAL A 52 7.00 -2.03 -8.63
N SER A 53 6.84 -2.65 -9.80
CA SER A 53 7.97 -3.18 -10.58
C SER A 53 8.95 -2.09 -11.04
N LYS A 54 10.23 -2.47 -11.23
CA LYS A 54 11.29 -1.61 -11.79
C LYS A 54 11.20 -1.40 -13.32
N SER A 55 10.00 -1.44 -13.89
CA SER A 55 9.76 -1.22 -15.33
C SER A 55 9.44 0.25 -15.64
N LYS A 56 9.46 0.64 -16.93
CA LYS A 56 9.02 1.98 -17.37
C LYS A 56 7.56 2.25 -17.00
N ALA A 57 6.67 1.27 -17.20
CA ALA A 57 5.27 1.37 -16.79
C ALA A 57 5.14 1.49 -15.26
N GLY A 58 5.94 0.72 -14.51
CA GLY A 58 6.01 0.85 -13.06
C GLY A 58 6.50 2.22 -12.62
N GLU A 59 7.43 2.85 -13.32
CA GLU A 59 7.91 4.20 -13.01
C GLU A 59 6.82 5.25 -13.19
N LEU A 60 6.10 5.21 -14.33
CA LEU A 60 4.92 6.04 -14.53
C LEU A 60 3.92 5.84 -13.38
N MET A 61 3.73 4.59 -12.97
CA MET A 61 2.81 4.27 -11.89
C MET A 61 3.23 4.84 -10.53
N SER A 62 4.51 4.72 -10.19
CA SER A 62 5.05 5.33 -8.96
C SER A 62 4.80 6.83 -8.91
N ARG A 63 4.98 7.54 -10.02
CA ARG A 63 4.70 8.99 -10.10
C ARG A 63 3.24 9.31 -9.83
N ILE A 64 2.31 8.51 -10.37
CA ILE A 64 0.87 8.67 -10.12
C ILE A 64 0.58 8.43 -8.63
N LEU A 65 1.07 7.32 -8.07
CA LEU A 65 0.88 6.95 -6.66
C LEU A 65 1.41 8.02 -5.70
N HIS A 66 2.58 8.60 -5.98
CA HIS A 66 3.14 9.69 -5.17
C HIS A 66 2.27 10.94 -5.17
N ARG A 67 1.62 11.29 -6.30
CA ARG A 67 0.64 12.40 -6.34
C ARG A 67 -0.56 12.15 -5.44
N PHE A 68 -0.88 10.89 -5.19
CA PHE A 68 -1.92 10.47 -4.24
C PHE A 68 -1.39 10.14 -2.84
N ARG A 69 -0.16 10.57 -2.51
CA ARG A 69 0.51 10.46 -1.19
C ARG A 69 0.86 9.03 -0.75
N PHE A 70 0.83 8.06 -1.66
CA PHE A 70 1.43 6.76 -1.40
C PHE A 70 2.95 6.82 -1.49
N GLY A 71 3.64 6.02 -0.69
CA GLY A 71 5.01 5.63 -1.00
C GLY A 71 5.04 4.44 -1.96
N THR A 72 6.23 4.08 -2.44
CA THR A 72 6.40 2.88 -3.26
C THR A 72 7.66 2.14 -2.89
N VAL A 73 7.56 0.81 -2.85
CA VAL A 73 8.70 -0.11 -2.78
C VAL A 73 8.93 -0.68 -4.18
N ARG A 74 10.19 -0.73 -4.65
CA ARG A 74 10.50 -1.04 -6.04
C ARG A 74 11.08 -2.44 -6.21
N GLY A 75 10.35 -3.34 -6.89
CA GLY A 75 10.84 -4.69 -7.24
C GLY A 75 9.77 -5.60 -7.83
N SER A 76 10.20 -6.76 -8.34
CA SER A 76 9.37 -7.84 -8.86
C SER A 76 10.04 -9.19 -8.64
N SER A 77 9.31 -10.28 -8.89
CA SER A 77 9.88 -11.63 -8.91
C SER A 77 11.06 -11.77 -9.88
N SER A 78 11.06 -11.02 -10.98
CA SER A 78 12.12 -11.02 -12.00
C SER A 78 13.27 -10.05 -11.72
N ARG A 79 13.07 -8.99 -10.92
CA ARG A 79 14.10 -7.96 -10.69
C ARG A 79 13.94 -7.28 -9.34
N GLY A 80 14.92 -7.48 -8.46
CA GLY A 80 14.97 -6.80 -7.17
C GLY A 80 13.94 -7.29 -6.15
N GLY A 81 13.43 -8.52 -6.30
CA GLY A 81 12.36 -9.05 -5.45
C GLY A 81 12.79 -9.24 -3.99
N ARG A 82 14.03 -9.72 -3.76
CA ARG A 82 14.57 -9.88 -2.40
C ARG A 82 14.71 -8.53 -1.69
N GLU A 83 15.27 -7.54 -2.36
CA GLU A 83 15.46 -6.19 -1.81
C GLU A 83 14.11 -5.53 -1.53
N ALA A 84 13.14 -5.71 -2.43
CA ALA A 84 11.78 -5.19 -2.24
C ALA A 84 11.07 -5.85 -1.05
N MET A 85 11.21 -7.17 -0.87
CA MET A 85 10.64 -7.86 0.28
C MET A 85 11.26 -7.38 1.60
N LEU A 86 12.59 -7.20 1.64
CA LEU A 86 13.27 -6.66 2.81
C LEU A 86 12.87 -5.21 3.10
N GLU A 87 12.68 -4.40 2.06
CA GLU A 87 12.17 -3.03 2.20
C GLU A 87 10.74 -3.02 2.73
N MET A 88 9.82 -3.82 2.17
CA MET A 88 8.45 -3.94 2.68
C MET A 88 8.43 -4.32 4.17
N ALA A 89 9.24 -5.31 4.57
CA ALA A 89 9.34 -5.71 5.97
C ALA A 89 9.86 -4.56 6.87
N ARG A 90 10.80 -3.75 6.37
CA ARG A 90 11.25 -2.54 7.07
C ARG A 90 10.15 -1.47 7.16
N ARG A 91 9.34 -1.29 6.10
CA ARG A 91 8.23 -0.33 6.09
C ARG A 91 7.14 -0.69 7.10
N LEU A 92 6.76 -1.97 7.16
CA LEU A 92 5.84 -2.48 8.18
C LEU A 92 6.36 -2.19 9.60
N ARG A 93 7.63 -2.50 9.88
CA ARG A 93 8.24 -2.20 11.19
C ARG A 93 8.31 -0.69 11.50
N SER A 94 8.38 0.16 10.48
CA SER A 94 8.39 1.63 10.64
C SER A 94 7.01 2.24 10.84
N GLY A 95 5.96 1.43 10.85
CA GLY A 95 4.60 1.88 11.11
C GLY A 95 3.76 2.17 9.85
N LYS A 96 4.24 1.75 8.68
CA LYS A 96 3.50 1.88 7.42
C LYS A 96 2.81 0.57 7.08
N ASP A 97 1.79 0.67 6.24
CA ASP A 97 1.14 -0.47 5.61
C ASP A 97 1.69 -0.76 4.22
#